data_AF-A0A211ZGQ9-F1
#
_entry.id   AF-A0A211ZGQ9-F1
#
_cell.length_a   1.000
_cell.length_b   1.000
_cell.length_c   1.000
_cell.angle_alpha   90.00
_cell.angle_beta   90.00
_cell.angle_gamma   90.00
#
_symmetry.space_group_name_H-M   'P 1'
#
loop_
_entity.id
_entity.type
_entity.pdbx_description
1 polymer ?
#
loop_
_entity_poly.entity_id
_entity_poly.type
_entity_poly.pdbx_seq_one_letter_code
_entity_poly.pdbx_strand_id
1 'polypeptide(L)'
;MRDACGDLMRTTLAIDDDVLAAAKGLAAQQRKTLGEVISDLARRSLSPRASGGKHRNGIPLLPAADSPVPVTFELVKQLQDDLPE
;
A
#
# COMPACT_ATOMS: atom_id res chain seq x y z
N MET A 1 24.06 15.60 -5.27
CA MET A 1 24.14 14.45 -4.35
C MET A 1 23.18 14.71 -3.21
N ARG A 2 21.91 14.33 -3.36
CA ARG A 2 20.86 14.59 -2.38
C ARG A 2 20.48 13.26 -1.71
N ASP A 3 20.42 13.30 -0.38
CA ASP A 3 19.65 12.45 0.54
C ASP A 3 20.06 10.98 0.69
N ALA A 4 21.24 10.72 1.24
CA ALA A 4 21.61 9.39 1.77
C ALA A 4 21.22 9.17 3.24
N CYS A 5 20.45 10.09 3.85
CA CYS A 5 20.03 9.98 5.23
C CYS A 5 18.60 10.52 5.38
N GLY A 6 17.63 9.85 4.75
CA GLY A 6 16.25 9.94 5.18
C GLY A 6 16.13 9.12 6.45
N ASP A 7 16.23 9.80 7.60
CA ASP A 7 15.92 9.38 8.97
C ASP A 7 15.65 7.86 9.16
N LEU A 8 16.61 7.16 9.75
CA LEU A 8 16.50 5.73 10.06
C LEU A 8 15.47 5.54 11.18
N MET A 9 14.19 5.57 10.83
CA MET A 9 13.10 5.40 11.78
C MET A 9 13.19 4.04 12.45
N ARG A 10 13.25 4.04 13.78
CA ARG A 10 13.16 2.83 14.61
C ARG A 10 11.72 2.65 15.05
N THR A 11 11.13 1.53 14.67
CA THR A 11 9.80 1.11 15.08
C THR A 11 9.89 -0.26 15.74
N THR A 12 9.04 -0.50 16.74
CA THR A 12 8.87 -1.81 17.37
C THR A 12 7.58 -2.40 16.86
N LEU A 13 7.65 -3.60 16.28
CA LEU A 13 6.50 -4.32 15.74
C LEU A 13 6.50 -5.74 16.32
N ALA A 14 5.32 -6.21 16.75
CA ALA A 14 5.12 -7.62 17.05
C ALA A 14 4.96 -8.40 15.74
N ILE A 15 5.71 -9.49 15.58
CA ILE A 15 5.65 -10.38 14.41
C ILE A 15 5.65 -11.83 14.89
N ASP A 16 5.01 -12.71 14.12
CA ASP A 16 4.98 -14.14 14.41
C ASP A 16 6.37 -14.79 14.23
N ASP A 17 6.62 -15.87 14.98
CA ASP A 17 7.93 -16.54 15.03
C ASP A 17 8.34 -17.15 13.68
N ASP A 18 7.38 -17.62 12.90
CA ASP A 18 7.60 -18.19 11.57
C ASP A 18 8.03 -17.10 10.57
N VAL A 19 7.39 -15.92 10.62
CA VAL A 19 7.77 -14.75 9.84
C VAL A 19 9.18 -14.28 10.21
N LEU A 20 9.50 -14.22 11.50
CA LEU A 20 10.84 -13.86 11.97
C LEU A 20 11.90 -14.85 11.47
N ALA A 21 11.62 -16.16 11.53
CA ALA A 21 12.53 -17.19 11.05
C ALA A 21 12.77 -17.08 9.54
N ALA A 22 11.70 -16.90 8.75
CA ALA A 22 11.80 -16.72 7.31
C ALA A 22 12.60 -15.46 6.94
N ALA A 23 12.34 -14.35 7.62
CA ALA A 23 13.04 -13.10 7.38
C ALA A 23 14.55 -13.19 7.72
N LYS A 24 14.92 -13.91 8.79
CA LYS A 24 16.33 -14.19 9.12
C LYS A 24 17.01 -15.03 8.03
N GLY A 25 16.34 -16.05 7.51
CA GLY A 25 16.84 -16.85 6.39
C GLY A 25 17.10 -16.01 5.14
N LEU A 26 16.15 -15.16 4.77
CA LEU A 26 16.27 -14.23 3.64
C LEU A 26 17.40 -13.21 3.84
N ALA A 27 17.55 -12.67 5.05
CA ALA A 27 18.61 -11.73 5.40
C ALA A 27 19.99 -12.35 5.22
N ALA A 28 20.19 -13.59 5.71
CA ALA A 28 21.43 -14.33 5.54
C ALA A 28 21.74 -14.60 4.05
N GLN A 29 20.74 -15.07 3.29
CA GLN A 29 20.89 -15.36 1.86
C GLN A 29 21.22 -14.11 1.02
N GLN A 30 20.59 -12.97 1.33
CA GLN A 30 20.73 -11.73 0.58
C GLN A 30 21.87 -10.83 1.08
N ARG A 31 22.53 -11.19 2.19
CA ARG A 31 23.51 -10.36 2.92
C ARG A 31 22.95 -8.96 3.25
N LYS A 32 21.72 -8.93 3.75
CA LYS A 32 21.03 -7.72 4.22
C LYS A 32 20.73 -7.81 5.71
N THR A 33 20.50 -6.68 6.36
CA THR A 33 19.98 -6.67 7.73
C THR A 33 18.52 -7.13 7.78
N LEU A 34 18.08 -7.62 8.94
CA LEU A 34 16.68 -8.01 9.15
C LEU A 34 15.71 -6.83 8.86
N GLY A 35 16.08 -5.63 9.32
CA GLY A 35 15.29 -4.42 9.11
C GLY A 35 15.14 -4.07 7.63
N GLU A 36 16.20 -4.18 6.83
CA GLU A 36 16.13 -3.97 5.38
C GLU A 36 15.21 -4.98 4.69
N VAL A 37 15.31 -6.27 5.06
CA VAL A 37 14.45 -7.32 4.49
C VAL A 37 12.98 -7.08 4.82
N ILE A 38 12.66 -6.81 6.09
CA ILE A 38 11.27 -6.51 6.51
C ILE A 38 10.76 -5.25 5.83
N SER A 39 11.59 -4.22 5.72
CA SER A 39 11.24 -2.98 5.05
C SER A 39 10.96 -3.19 3.55
N ASP A 40 11.79 -3.97 2.87
CA ASP A 40 11.59 -4.34 1.46
C ASP A 40 10.30 -5.14 1.26
N LEU A 41 10.01 -6.10 2.14
CA LEU A 41 8.78 -6.88 2.11
C LEU A 41 7.54 -6.00 2.31
N ALA A 42 7.58 -5.11 3.30
CA ALA A 42 6.50 -4.16 3.56
C ALA A 42 6.29 -3.19 2.38
N ARG A 43 7.36 -2.68 1.76
CA ARG A 43 7.24 -1.83 0.56
C ARG A 43 6.58 -2.59 -0.59
N ARG A 44 6.92 -3.86 -0.79
CA ARG A 44 6.32 -4.70 -1.84
C ARG A 44 4.85 -4.98 -1.59
N SER A 45 4.44 -5.17 -0.34
CA SER A 45 3.03 -5.41 0.00
C SER A 45 2.18 -4.14 -0.06
N LEU A 46 2.76 -2.98 0.30
CA LEU A 46 2.09 -1.68 0.25
C LEU A 46 2.12 -1.03 -1.14
N SER A 47 3.02 -1.49 -2.02
CA SER A 47 3.03 -1.06 -3.41
C SER A 47 1.67 -1.39 -4.02
N PRO A 48 0.96 -0.42 -4.61
CA PRO A 48 -0.26 -0.69 -5.34
C PRO A 48 0.05 -1.79 -6.34
N ARG A 49 -0.56 -2.97 -6.15
CA ARG A 49 -0.49 -4.04 -7.14
C ARG A 49 -0.97 -3.40 -8.42
N ALA A 50 -0.08 -3.26 -9.41
CA ALA A 50 -0.32 -2.50 -10.62
C ALA A 50 -1.73 -2.82 -11.11
N SER A 51 -2.67 -1.93 -10.80
CA SER A 51 -3.98 -2.05 -11.38
C SER A 51 -3.64 -1.83 -12.84
N GLY A 52 -4.07 -2.73 -13.73
CA GLY A 52 -4.04 -2.46 -15.16
C GLY A 52 -4.89 -1.23 -15.55
N GLY A 53 -5.22 -0.37 -14.58
CA GLY A 53 -5.93 0.87 -14.70
C GLY A 53 -5.10 1.87 -15.50
N LYS A 54 -5.83 2.57 -16.36
CA LYS A 54 -5.29 3.62 -17.20
C LYS A 54 -4.70 4.72 -16.30
N HIS A 55 -3.55 5.26 -16.68
CA HIS A 55 -3.00 6.44 -16.04
C HIS A 55 -3.23 7.66 -16.94
N ARG A 56 -3.46 8.83 -16.36
CA ARG A 56 -3.50 10.10 -17.09
C ARG A 56 -2.61 11.11 -16.35
N ASN A 57 -1.58 11.60 -17.03
CA ASN A 57 -0.60 12.55 -16.47
C ASN A 57 0.05 12.04 -15.15
N GLY A 58 0.36 10.75 -15.07
CA GLY A 58 0.98 10.13 -13.88
C GLY A 58 0.03 9.82 -12.72
N ILE A 59 -1.26 10.16 -12.85
CA ILE A 59 -2.28 9.85 -11.84
C ILE A 59 -3.03 8.58 -12.25
N PRO A 60 -3.16 7.57 -11.37
CA PRO A 60 -3.97 6.39 -11.66
C PRO A 60 -5.43 6.79 -11.79
N LEU A 61 -6.07 6.40 -12.90
CA LEU A 61 -7.51 6.57 -13.06
C LEU A 61 -8.22 5.43 -12.35
N LEU A 62 -9.30 5.78 -11.65
CA LEU A 62 -10.27 4.79 -11.20
C LEU A 62 -10.85 4.07 -12.44
N PRO A 63 -11.06 2.74 -12.36
CA PRO A 63 -11.70 2.03 -13.46
C PRO A 63 -13.07 2.66 -13.74
N ALA A 64 -13.35 2.92 -15.01
CA ALA A 64 -14.67 3.35 -15.41
C ALA A 64 -15.65 2.20 -15.14
N ALA A 65 -16.78 2.50 -14.51
CA ALA A 65 -17.87 1.53 -14.42
C ALA A 65 -18.37 1.20 -15.84
N ASP A 66 -18.72 -0.07 -16.09
CA ASP A 66 -19.26 -0.50 -17.39
C ASP A 66 -20.56 0.25 -17.78
N SER A 67 -21.28 0.74 -16.76
CA SER A 67 -22.42 1.63 -16.91
C SER A 67 -22.35 2.75 -15.85
N PRO A 68 -21.76 3.91 -16.17
CA PRO A 68 -21.65 4.99 -15.21
C PRO A 68 -23.01 5.68 -15.05
N VAL A 69 -23.63 5.54 -13.87
CA VAL A 69 -24.75 6.38 -13.47
C VAL A 69 -24.20 7.76 -13.09
N PRO A 70 -24.76 8.86 -13.61
CA PRO A 70 -24.36 10.20 -13.18
C PRO A 70 -24.53 10.35 -11.67
N VAL A 71 -23.45 10.70 -10.97
CA VAL A 71 -23.53 11.01 -9.55
C VAL A 71 -24.04 12.44 -9.40
N THR A 72 -25.32 12.59 -9.06
CA THR A 72 -25.96 13.89 -8.82
C THR A 72 -26.00 14.23 -7.33
N PHE A 73 -26.25 15.50 -7.03
CA PHE A 73 -26.39 15.96 -5.64
C PHE A 73 -27.58 15.29 -4.94
N GLU A 74 -28.70 15.09 -5.66
CA GLU A 74 -29.88 14.39 -5.14
C GLU A 74 -29.56 12.94 -4.73
N LEU A 75 -28.79 12.22 -5.56
CA LEU A 75 -28.37 10.85 -5.26
C LEU A 75 -27.49 10.79 -4.00
N VAL A 76 -26.55 11.73 -3.85
CA VAL A 76 -25.69 11.79 -2.66
C VAL A 76 -26.52 12.02 -1.40
N LYS A 77 -27.51 12.93 -1.46
CA LYS A 77 -28.40 13.21 -0.34
C LYS A 77 -29.21 11.98 0.06
N GLN A 78 -29.84 11.30 -0.90
CA GLN A 78 -30.62 10.08 -0.65
C GLN A 78 -29.77 9.01 0.07
N LEU A 79 -28.54 8.77 -0.40
CA LEU A 79 -27.65 7.79 0.21
C LEU A 79 -27.22 8.15 1.64
N GLN A 80 -27.07 9.44 1.96
CA GLN A 80 -26.76 9.90 3.31
C GLN A 80 -27.92 9.68 4.28
N ASP A 81 -29.15 9.96 3.82
CA ASP A 81 -30.36 9.77 4.61
C ASP A 81 -30.67 8.27 4.86
N ASP A 82 -30.25 7.38 3.96
CA ASP A 82 -30.45 5.92 4.04
C ASP A 82 -29.42 5.19 4.93
N LEU A 83 -28.34 5.87 5.38
CA LEU A 83 -27.34 5.30 6.29
C LEU A 83 -27.86 5.35 7.74
N PRO A 84 -27.88 4.22 8.49
CA PRO A 84 -28.11 4.27 9.92
C PRO A 84 -26.93 4.97 10.61
N GLU A 85 -27.24 5.78 11.65
CA GLU A 85 -26.26 6.45 12.53
C GLU A 85 -25.25 5.47 13.18
#